data_AF-A0A1W9L3Q7-F1
#
_entry.id   AF-A0A1W9L3Q7-F1
#
_cell.length_a   1.000
_cell.length_b   1.000
_cell.length_c   1.000
_cell.angle_alpha   90.00
_cell.angle_beta   90.00
_cell.angle_gamma   90.00
#
_symmetry.space_group_name_H-M   'P 1'
#
loop_
_entity.id
_entity.type
_entity.pdbx_description
1 polymer ?
#
loop_
_entity_poly.entity_id
_entity_poly.type
_entity_poly.pdbx_seq_one_letter_code
_entity_poly.pdbx_strand_id
1 'polypeptide(L)'
;MFELAGYTVTAKIYEGPRTTVYRGYRTQDKHPVIIKCLQNQYPEPQQIAQFQHEHEIIKFLNAQGIIKNYGLQKHNNSWILIFEDIQGDSLKNLIADRKINLAT
;
A
#
# COMPACT_ATOMS: atom_id res chain seq x y z
N MET A 1 -9.09 6.97 13.78
CA MET A 1 -8.73 5.55 13.53
C MET A 1 -9.17 5.26 12.10
N PHE A 2 -8.28 4.82 11.21
CA PHE A 2 -8.66 4.52 9.83
C PHE A 2 -9.35 3.16 9.81
N GLU A 3 -10.62 3.13 9.45
CA GLU A 3 -11.42 1.91 9.34
C GLU A 3 -11.68 1.61 7.87
N LEU A 4 -11.59 0.33 7.53
CA LEU A 4 -11.83 -0.15 6.19
C LEU A 4 -12.54 -1.49 6.28
N ALA A 5 -13.78 -1.56 5.80
CA ALA A 5 -14.59 -2.76 5.86
C ALA A 5 -13.84 -3.97 5.25
N GLY A 6 -13.83 -5.09 5.99
CA GLY A 6 -13.12 -6.30 5.58
C GLY A 6 -11.62 -6.32 5.88
N TYR A 7 -11.06 -5.27 6.48
CA TYR A 7 -9.64 -5.18 6.85
C TYR A 7 -9.47 -4.67 8.29
N THR A 8 -8.40 -5.11 8.94
CA THR A 8 -7.96 -4.55 10.22
C THR A 8 -6.60 -3.89 10.05
N VAL A 9 -6.51 -2.62 10.39
CA VAL A 9 -5.26 -1.86 10.33
C VAL A 9 -4.48 -2.04 11.63
N THR A 10 -3.20 -2.38 11.50
CA THR A 10 -2.31 -2.63 12.64
C THR A 10 -1.28 -1.52 12.82
N ALA A 11 -0.84 -0.87 11.74
CA ALA A 11 0.12 0.22 11.81
C ALA A 11 -0.03 1.20 10.63
N LYS A 12 0.29 2.48 10.86
CA LYS A 12 0.57 3.46 9.80
C LYS A 12 2.07 3.44 9.55
N ILE A 13 2.49 2.98 8.37
CA ILE A 13 3.91 2.76 8.04
C ILE A 13 4.50 3.89 7.19
N TYR A 14 3.64 4.68 6.54
CA TYR A 14 4.06 5.87 5.82
C TYR A 14 2.93 6.90 5.79
N GLU A 15 3.30 8.17 5.91
CA GLU A 15 2.41 9.31 5.76
C GLU A 15 3.10 10.37 4.92
N GLY A 16 2.50 10.71 3.80
CA GLY A 16 2.99 11.74 2.89
C GLY A 16 1.84 12.64 2.43
N PRO A 17 2.15 13.72 1.69
CA PRO A 17 1.18 14.77 1.36
C PRO A 17 0.03 14.31 0.45
N ARG A 18 0.20 13.19 -0.25
CA ARG A 18 -0.81 12.65 -1.18
C ARG A 18 -1.41 11.34 -0.70
N THR A 19 -0.62 10.52 -0.03
CA THR A 19 -0.98 9.15 0.32
C THR A 19 -0.56 8.79 1.72
N THR A 20 -1.39 8.01 2.39
CA THR A 20 -1.04 7.31 3.62
C THR A 20 -0.99 5.81 3.34
N VAL A 21 0.02 5.13 3.87
CA VAL A 21 0.16 3.68 3.76
C VAL A 21 0.04 3.05 5.13
N TYR A 22 -0.82 2.05 5.20
CA TYR A 22 -1.07 1.25 6.39
C TYR A 22 -0.65 -0.20 6.15
N ARG A 23 -0.22 -0.85 7.23
CA ARG A 23 -0.07 -2.30 7.32
C ARG A 23 -1.27 -2.85 8.09
N GLY A 24 -1.73 -4.02 7.70
CA GLY A 24 -2.87 -4.67 8.32
C GLY A 24 -3.06 -6.10 7.82
N TYR A 25 -4.26 -6.61 8.03
CA TYR A 25 -4.67 -7.91 7.52
C TYR A 25 -6.12 -7.88 7.05
N ARG A 26 -6.43 -8.71 6.05
CA ARG A 26 -7.81 -8.97 5.64
C ARG A 26 -8.53 -9.75 6.75
N THR A 27 -9.70 -9.28 7.16
CA THR A 27 -10.38 -9.77 8.36
C THR A 27 -10.83 -11.22 8.23
N GLN A 28 -11.23 -11.66 7.03
CA GLN A 28 -11.80 -12.99 6.80
C GLN A 28 -10.82 -14.15 7.03
N ASP A 29 -9.55 -13.94 6.70
CA ASP A 29 -8.52 -15.00 6.62
C ASP A 29 -7.18 -14.59 7.24
N LYS A 30 -7.14 -13.41 7.87
CA LYS A 30 -5.92 -12.82 8.44
C LYS A 30 -4.78 -12.66 7.44
N HIS A 31 -5.09 -12.62 6.15
CA HIS A 31 -4.09 -12.46 5.10
C HIS A 31 -3.39 -11.09 5.22
N PRO A 32 -2.04 -11.02 5.36
CA PRO A 32 -1.31 -9.76 5.49
C PRO A 32 -1.46 -8.87 4.26
N VAL A 33 -1.70 -7.57 4.48
CA VAL A 33 -1.87 -6.61 3.39
C VAL A 33 -1.24 -5.26 3.69
N ILE A 34 -0.81 -4.59 2.62
CA ILE A 34 -0.50 -3.16 2.61
C ILE A 34 -1.67 -2.41 1.99
N ILE A 35 -2.12 -1.35 2.66
CA ILE A 35 -3.28 -0.54 2.28
C ILE A 35 -2.77 0.87 1.98
N LYS A 36 -2.79 1.27 0.71
CA LYS A 36 -2.38 2.61 0.27
C LYS A 36 -3.61 3.42 -0.05
N CYS A 37 -3.79 4.54 0.66
CA CYS A 37 -4.96 5.40 0.54
C CYS A 37 -4.53 6.78 0.03
N LEU A 38 -5.33 7.38 -0.85
CA LEU A 38 -5.26 8.82 -1.09
C LEU A 38 -5.72 9.57 0.18
N GLN A 39 -5.00 10.61 0.56
CA GLN A 39 -5.34 11.41 1.76
C GLN A 39 -6.56 12.29 1.56
N ASN A 40 -6.72 12.84 0.34
CA ASN A 40 -7.85 13.70 0.03
C ASN A 40 -9.12 12.84 -0.13
N GLN A 41 -10.21 13.26 0.51
CA GLN A 41 -11.53 12.67 0.29
C GLN A 41 -12.08 13.00 -1.10
N TYR A 42 -11.62 14.07 -1.74
CA TYR A 42 -11.98 14.45 -3.09
C TYR A 42 -10.71 14.62 -3.92
N PRO A 43 -10.01 13.53 -4.24
CA PRO A 43 -8.76 13.61 -4.97
C PRO A 43 -8.99 14.16 -6.38
N GLU A 44 -8.00 14.90 -6.87
CA GLU A 44 -8.03 15.42 -8.24
C GLU A 44 -8.13 14.27 -9.25
N PRO A 45 -8.80 14.47 -10.42
CA PRO A 45 -8.91 13.43 -11.44
C PRO A 45 -7.56 12.82 -11.84
N GLN A 46 -6.50 13.63 -11.86
CA GLN A 46 -5.14 13.17 -12.12
C GLN A 46 -4.62 12.18 -11.07
N GLN A 47 -4.93 12.41 -9.78
CA GLN A 47 -4.51 11.50 -8.70
C GLN A 47 -5.27 10.17 -8.78
N ILE A 48 -6.55 10.21 -9.13
CA ILE A 48 -7.35 9.02 -9.38
C ILE A 48 -6.78 8.22 -10.55
N ALA A 49 -6.48 8.90 -11.67
CA ALA A 49 -5.89 8.27 -12.85
C ALA A 49 -4.51 7.64 -12.54
N GLN A 50 -3.68 8.29 -11.71
CA GLN A 50 -2.41 7.73 -11.26
C GLN A 50 -2.59 6.45 -10.44
N PHE A 51 -3.57 6.41 -9.52
CA PHE A 51 -3.88 5.20 -8.73
C PHE A 51 -4.41 4.05 -9.61
N GLN A 52 -5.27 4.36 -10.58
CA GLN A 52 -5.75 3.38 -11.56
C GLN A 52 -4.60 2.86 -12.41
N HIS A 53 -3.72 3.74 -12.88
CA HIS A 53 -2.56 3.35 -13.67
C HIS A 53 -1.60 2.45 -12.86
N GLU A 54 -1.34 2.78 -11.59
CA GLU A 54 -0.53 1.95 -10.69
C GLU A 54 -1.13 0.54 -10.52
N HIS A 55 -2.46 0.42 -10.39
CA HIS A 55 -3.15 -0.87 -10.37
C HIS A 55 -2.88 -1.67 -11.64
N GLU A 56 -3.10 -1.06 -12.80
CA GLU A 56 -2.97 -1.75 -14.10
C GLU A 56 -1.52 -2.17 -14.39
N ILE A 57 -0.52 -1.33 -14.08
CA ILE A 57 0.89 -1.68 -14.29
C ILE A 57 1.28 -2.89 -13.44
N ILE A 58 0.96 -2.88 -12.15
CA ILE A 58 1.38 -3.96 -11.24
C ILE A 58 0.67 -5.27 -11.62
N LYS A 59 -0.62 -5.18 -11.96
CA LYS A 59 -1.40 -6.32 -12.45
C LYS A 59 -0.83 -6.89 -13.74
N PHE A 60 -0.35 -6.04 -14.66
CA PHE A 60 0.29 -6.45 -15.90
C PHE A 60 1.66 -7.11 -15.67
N LEU A 61 2.49 -6.55 -14.80
CA LEU A 61 3.87 -7.01 -14.60
C LEU A 61 3.95 -8.41 -13.98
N ASN A 62 3.05 -8.76 -13.05
CA ASN A 62 2.89 -10.07 -12.39
C ASN A 62 4.11 -11.03 -12.48
N ALA A 63 5.24 -10.61 -11.93
CA ALA A 63 6.52 -11.32 -12.01
C ALA A 63 7.15 -11.50 -10.62
N GLN A 64 8.07 -12.46 -10.51
CA GLN A 64 8.80 -12.71 -9.25
C GLN A 64 9.58 -11.45 -8.82
N GLY A 65 9.50 -11.13 -7.53
CA GLY A 65 10.15 -9.94 -6.96
C GLY A 65 9.30 -8.67 -7.00
N ILE A 66 8.12 -8.70 -7.65
CA ILE A 66 7.15 -7.61 -7.63
C ILE A 66 5.98 -8.01 -6.73
N ILE A 67 5.59 -7.12 -5.81
CA ILE A 67 4.46 -7.35 -4.92
C ILE A 67 3.15 -7.46 -5.71
N LYS A 68 2.26 -8.35 -5.28
CA LYS A 68 0.95 -8.48 -5.92
C LYS A 68 0.04 -7.32 -5.54
N ASN A 69 -0.78 -6.89 -6.50
CA ASN A 69 -1.93 -6.03 -6.23
C ASN A 69 -3.18 -6.90 -6.07
N TYR A 70 -3.86 -6.80 -4.93
CA TYR A 70 -5.09 -7.55 -4.65
C TYR A 70 -6.35 -6.81 -5.09
N GLY A 71 -6.29 -5.50 -5.28
CA GLY A 71 -7.40 -4.74 -5.82
C GLY A 71 -7.26 -3.23 -5.67
N LEU A 72 -8.08 -2.54 -6.46
CA LEU A 72 -8.38 -1.13 -6.33
C LEU A 72 -9.85 -1.01 -5.89
N GLN A 73 -10.09 -0.33 -4.78
CA GLN A 73 -11.44 -0.14 -4.24
C GLN A 73 -11.70 1.32 -3.86
N LYS A 74 -12.97 1.71 -3.95
CA LYS A 74 -13.43 3.00 -3.42
C LYS A 74 -13.72 2.86 -1.94
N HIS A 75 -13.39 3.89 -1.18
CA HIS A 75 -13.76 4.00 0.22
C HIS A 75 -14.13 5.45 0.51
N ASN A 76 -15.39 5.67 0.89
CA ASN A 76 -16.03 6.98 0.85
C ASN A 76 -15.84 7.62 -0.53
N ASN A 77 -15.32 8.83 -0.57
CA ASN A 77 -15.10 9.59 -1.81
C ASN A 77 -13.67 9.43 -2.37
N SER A 78 -12.85 8.56 -1.75
CA SER A 78 -11.46 8.35 -2.11
C SER A 78 -11.18 6.95 -2.65
N TRP A 79 -9.92 6.72 -3.04
CA TRP A 79 -9.45 5.45 -3.62
C TRP A 79 -8.37 4.80 -2.76
N ILE A 80 -8.43 3.47 -2.73
CA ILE A 80 -7.53 2.62 -1.95
C ILE A 80 -7.00 1.50 -2.84
N LEU A 81 -5.69 1.28 -2.78
CA LEU A 81 -5.02 0.12 -3.34
C LEU A 81 -4.66 -0.86 -2.23
N ILE A 82 -4.92 -2.14 -2.47
CA ILE A 82 -4.57 -3.23 -1.57
C ILE A 82 -3.45 -4.04 -2.22
N PHE A 83 -2.37 -4.25 -1.48
CA PHE A 83 -1.19 -4.97 -1.94
C PHE A 83 -0.83 -6.12 -1.00
N GLU A 84 -0.04 -7.05 -1.53
CA GLU A 84 0.70 -8.04 -0.76
C GLU A 84 1.61 -7.37 0.26
N ASP A 85 1.55 -7.86 1.51
CA ASP A 85 2.54 -7.54 2.52
C ASP A 85 3.54 -8.68 2.66
N ILE A 86 4.77 -8.43 2.23
CA ILE A 86 5.91 -9.33 2.44
C ILE A 86 6.47 -9.26 3.86
N GLN A 87 5.80 -8.51 4.75
CA GLN A 87 6.20 -8.27 6.15
C GLN A 87 7.58 -7.63 6.29
N GLY A 88 8.05 -6.97 5.22
CA GLY A 88 9.34 -6.28 5.19
C GLY A 88 9.28 -4.87 5.79
N ASP A 89 10.41 -4.17 5.72
CA ASP A 89 10.51 -2.76 6.04
C ASP A 89 11.15 -2.01 4.85
N SER A 90 10.95 -0.69 4.80
CA SER A 90 11.56 0.13 3.77
C SER A 90 13.08 0.07 3.88
N LEU A 91 13.75 0.01 2.72
CA LEU A 91 15.22 0.03 2.68
C LEU A 91 15.79 1.28 3.38
N LYS A 92 15.07 2.41 3.32
CA LYS A 92 15.41 3.64 4.03
C LYS A 92 15.51 3.40 5.55
N ASN A 93 14.50 2.78 6.16
CA ASN A 93 14.50 2.49 7.59
C ASN A 93 15.62 1.50 7.94
N LEU A 94 15.78 0.45 7.13
CA LEU A 94 16.84 -0.54 7.35
C LEU A 94 18.25 0.07 7.30
N ILE A 95 18.51 1.00 6.39
CA ILE A 95 19.81 1.69 6.30
C ILE A 95 20.00 2.67 7.47
N ALA A 96 18.92 3.29 7.96
CA ALA A 96 18.98 4.17 9.13
C ALA A 96 19.29 3.39 10.42
N ASP A 97 18.71 2.20 10.58
CA ASP A 97 18.84 1.39 11.79
C ASP A 97 20.13 0.57 11.83
N ARG A 98 20.67 0.18 10.66
CA ARG A 98 21.89 -0.64 10.57
C ARG A 98 22.71 -0.31 9.35
N LYS A 99 24.04 -0.48 9.47
CA LYS A 99 24.93 -0.51 8.30
C LYS A 99 24.62 -1.75 7.46
N ILE A 100 24.10 -1.52 6.25
CA ILE A 100 23.96 -2.55 5.22
C ILE A 100 25.21 -2.49 4.34
N ASN A 101 26.00 -3.56 4.36
CA ASN A 101 27.10 -3.72 3.41
C ASN A 101 26.56 -4.36 2.13
N LEU A 102 26.94 -3.82 0.98
CA LEU A 102 26.71 -4.48 -0.29
C LEU A 102 27.80 -5.55 -0.46
N ALA A 103 27.40 -6.78 -0.80
CA ALA A 103 28.35 -7.78 -1.24
C ALA A 103 28.85 -7.36 -2.63
N THR A 104 30.11 -6.95 -2.70
CA THR A 104 30.82 -6.72 -3.97
C THR A 104 31.46 -8.03 -4.43
#